data_AF-A0A329VLR9-F1
#
_entry.id   AF-A0A329VLR9-F1
#
_cell.length_a   1.000
_cell.length_b   1.000
_cell.length_c   1.000
_cell.angle_alpha   90.00
_cell.angle_beta   90.00
_cell.angle_gamma   90.00
#
_symmetry.space_group_name_H-M   'P 1'
#
loop_
_entity.id
_entity.type
_entity.pdbx_description
1 polymer ?
#
loop_
_entity_poly.entity_id
_entity_poly.type
_entity_poly.pdbx_seq_one_letter_code
_entity_poly.pdbx_strand_id
1 'polypeptide(L)'
;MNVFGQTIDTAKKIFNANSAATAGVAVYHNGTAITSGEKINLTGTKEIDFAKALTEGEGMAAFKVALASKSGAAASQEVIAPVTFQVVYK
;
A
#
# COMPACT_ATOMS: atom_id res chain seq x y z
N MET A 1 0.00 3.84 11.50
CA MET A 1 -0.87 3.25 10.46
C MET A 1 -0.22 1.98 9.94
N ASN A 2 -1.00 1.05 9.41
CA ASN A 2 -0.53 -0.17 8.79
C ASN A 2 -1.36 -0.43 7.53
N VAL A 3 -0.79 -1.17 6.57
CA VAL A 3 -1.47 -1.57 5.33
C VAL A 3 -1.52 -3.09 5.30
N PHE A 4 -2.71 -3.67 5.22
CA PHE A 4 -2.92 -5.11 5.22
C PHE A 4 -3.61 -5.61 3.95
N GLY A 5 -3.38 -6.86 3.65
CA GLY A 5 -4.07 -7.59 2.60
C GLY A 5 -3.40 -8.93 2.32
N GLN A 6 -4.09 -9.75 1.52
CA GLN A 6 -3.51 -10.97 0.97
C GLN A 6 -2.44 -10.62 -0.05
N THR A 7 -1.31 -11.33 -0.01
CA THR A 7 -0.17 -11.10 -0.89
C THR A 7 0.23 -12.37 -1.62
N ILE A 8 0.87 -12.21 -2.79
CA ILE A 8 1.22 -13.32 -3.68
C ILE A 8 2.72 -13.58 -3.76
N ASP A 9 3.54 -12.66 -3.24
CA ASP A 9 5.00 -12.76 -3.19
C ASP A 9 5.50 -13.10 -1.77
N THR A 10 6.72 -13.64 -1.70
CA THR A 10 7.35 -14.03 -0.42
C THR A 10 7.69 -12.84 0.45
N ALA A 11 8.00 -11.69 -0.16
CA ALA A 11 8.28 -10.44 0.55
C ALA A 11 7.00 -9.75 1.05
N LYS A 12 5.81 -10.26 0.72
CA LYS A 12 4.50 -9.74 1.13
C LYS A 12 4.27 -8.29 0.71
N LYS A 13 4.68 -7.90 -0.50
CA LYS A 13 4.56 -6.54 -1.04
C LYS A 13 3.58 -6.42 -2.22
N ILE A 14 3.15 -7.54 -2.79
CA ILE A 14 2.28 -7.60 -3.96
C ILE A 14 0.92 -8.15 -3.53
N PHE A 15 -0.07 -7.26 -3.44
CA PHE A 15 -1.42 -7.53 -2.98
C PHE A 15 -2.31 -8.11 -4.10
N ASN A 16 -3.03 -9.19 -3.82
CA ASN A 16 -4.07 -9.73 -4.70
C ASN A 16 -5.03 -10.64 -3.89
N ALA A 17 -6.33 -10.59 -4.17
CA ALA A 17 -7.33 -11.49 -3.58
C ALA A 17 -7.16 -12.96 -4.02
N ASN A 18 -6.59 -13.21 -5.20
CA ASN A 18 -6.27 -14.54 -5.69
C ASN A 18 -4.82 -14.91 -5.36
N SER A 19 -4.60 -15.91 -4.51
CA SER A 19 -3.26 -16.35 -4.08
C SER A 19 -2.45 -17.01 -5.19
N ALA A 20 -3.12 -17.51 -6.22
CA ALA A 20 -2.50 -18.12 -7.40
C ALA A 20 -2.21 -17.11 -8.52
N ALA A 21 -2.54 -15.82 -8.32
CA ALA A 21 -2.28 -14.79 -9.32
C ALA A 21 -0.78 -14.62 -9.63
N THR A 22 -0.49 -14.16 -10.85
CA THR A 22 0.88 -13.85 -11.31
C THR A 22 1.21 -12.37 -11.23
N ALA A 23 0.21 -11.51 -11.03
CA ALA A 23 0.34 -10.08 -10.81
C ALA A 23 -0.59 -9.59 -9.71
N GLY A 24 -0.29 -8.44 -9.14
CA GLY A 24 -1.06 -7.78 -8.12
C GLY A 24 -0.79 -6.27 -8.09
N VAL A 25 -1.10 -5.66 -6.96
CA VAL A 25 -0.82 -4.25 -6.70
C VAL A 25 0.30 -4.14 -5.67
N ALA A 26 1.30 -3.31 -5.92
CA ALA A 26 2.24 -2.86 -4.90
C ALA A 26 1.82 -1.47 -4.40
N VAL A 27 1.78 -1.29 -3.08
CA VAL A 27 1.51 0.01 -2.43
C VAL A 27 2.84 0.58 -1.95
N TYR A 28 3.13 1.83 -2.28
CA TYR A 28 4.38 2.49 -1.94
C TYR A 28 4.14 3.65 -0.99
N HIS A 29 5.03 3.79 -0.01
CA HIS A 29 5.17 4.95 0.85
C HIS A 29 6.64 5.39 0.81
N ASN A 30 6.90 6.67 0.58
CA ASN A 30 8.25 7.26 0.52
C ASN A 30 9.18 6.52 -0.45
N GLY A 31 8.63 6.16 -1.62
CA GLY A 31 9.36 5.45 -2.68
C GLY A 31 9.59 3.96 -2.44
N THR A 32 9.19 3.41 -1.29
CA THR A 32 9.40 2.02 -0.93
C THR A 32 8.08 1.24 -0.92
N ALA A 33 8.07 0.05 -1.53
CA ALA A 33 6.91 -0.84 -1.47
C ALA A 33 6.71 -1.38 -0.05
N ILE A 34 5.51 -1.18 0.47
CA ILE A 34 5.07 -1.50 1.82
C ILE A 34 4.88 -2.99 1.96
N THR A 35 5.42 -3.56 3.03
CA THR A 35 5.15 -4.94 3.42
C THR A 35 3.80 -5.03 4.13
N SER A 36 2.97 -6.01 3.80
CA SER A 36 1.68 -6.22 4.50
C SER A 36 1.88 -6.33 6.02
N GLY A 37 1.18 -5.48 6.77
CA GLY A 37 1.27 -5.33 8.23
C GLY A 37 2.38 -4.41 8.74
N GLU A 38 3.25 -3.88 7.86
CA GLU A 38 4.32 -2.97 8.24
C GLU A 38 3.76 -1.68 8.87
N LYS A 39 4.43 -1.21 9.93
CA LYS A 39 4.03 -0.01 10.65
C LYS A 39 4.58 1.23 9.96
N ILE A 40 3.67 2.11 9.57
CA ILE A 40 3.93 3.44 9.02
C ILE A 40 3.72 4.45 10.14
N ASN A 41 4.81 5.12 10.54
CA ASN A 41 4.77 6.16 11.55
C ASN A 41 4.45 7.50 10.88
N LEU A 42 3.27 8.04 11.18
CA LEU A 42 2.96 9.43 10.87
C LEU A 42 3.61 10.27 11.97
N THR A 43 4.55 11.14 11.60
CA THR A 43 5.31 11.97 12.55
C THR A 43 4.69 13.36 12.75
N GLY A 44 3.71 13.74 11.92
CA GLY A 44 2.99 15.01 12.04
C GLY A 44 1.97 14.98 13.17
N THR A 45 1.98 16.01 14.02
CA THR A 45 1.01 16.21 15.12
C THR A 45 -0.14 17.14 14.78
N LYS A 46 -0.11 17.77 13.61
CA LYS A 46 -1.16 18.67 13.15
C LYS A 46 -2.24 17.90 12.40
N GLU A 47 -3.47 18.39 12.48
CA GLU A 47 -4.60 17.89 11.69
C GLU A 47 -4.47 18.30 10.21
N ILE A 48 -5.20 17.59 9.35
CA ILE A 48 -5.26 17.86 7.91
C ILE A 48 -5.85 19.25 7.66
N ASP A 49 -5.10 20.11 6.98
CA ASP A 49 -5.61 21.38 6.48
C ASP A 49 -6.13 21.23 5.05
N PHE A 50 -7.45 21.05 4.90
CA PHE A 50 -8.11 20.93 3.60
C PHE A 50 -8.06 22.21 2.75
N ALA A 51 -7.60 23.35 3.29
CA ALA A 51 -7.40 24.57 2.51
C ALA A 51 -6.06 24.60 1.76
N LYS A 52 -5.17 23.62 2.00
CA LYS A 52 -3.86 23.51 1.34
C LYS A 52 -3.82 22.33 0.38
N ALA A 53 -2.83 22.36 -0.53
CA ALA A 53 -2.50 21.19 -1.32
C ALA A 53 -2.13 20.03 -0.38
N LEU A 54 -2.75 18.87 -0.59
CA LEU A 54 -2.53 17.68 0.22
C LEU A 54 -1.13 17.11 -0.07
N THR A 55 -0.17 17.46 0.77
CA THR A 55 1.20 16.92 0.76
C THR A 55 1.43 16.01 1.96
N GLU A 56 2.44 15.14 1.89
CA GLU A 56 2.87 14.36 3.07
C GLU A 56 3.21 15.32 4.23
N GLY A 57 2.74 15.01 5.44
CA GLY A 57 2.83 15.91 6.60
C GLY A 57 1.46 16.23 7.20
N GLU A 58 1.43 16.93 8.34
CA GLU A 58 0.19 17.36 9.03
C GLU A 58 -0.88 16.26 9.14
N GLY A 59 -0.49 15.08 9.67
CA GLY A 59 -1.42 13.97 9.87
C GLY A 59 -1.76 13.16 8.60
N MET A 60 -1.16 13.50 7.45
CA MET A 60 -1.32 12.79 6.18
C MET A 60 -0.10 11.93 5.82
N ALA A 61 -0.36 10.80 5.15
CA ALA A 61 0.62 10.05 4.38
C ALA A 61 0.19 9.94 2.92
N ALA A 62 1.17 10.05 2.02
CA ALA A 62 0.96 9.87 0.59
C ALA A 62 1.31 8.44 0.18
N PHE A 63 0.45 7.82 -0.63
CA PHE A 63 0.65 6.48 -1.16
C PHE A 63 0.65 6.50 -2.68
N LYS A 64 1.50 5.66 -3.28
CA LYS A 64 1.40 5.33 -4.71
C LYS A 64 1.01 3.87 -4.86
N VAL A 65 0.23 3.57 -5.90
CA VAL A 65 -0.12 2.20 -6.25
C VAL A 65 0.41 1.90 -7.64
N ALA A 66 0.93 0.69 -7.84
CA ALA A 66 1.38 0.23 -9.16
C ALA A 66 1.00 -1.23 -9.37
N LEU A 67 0.75 -1.61 -10.62
CA LEU A 67 0.69 -3.01 -11.00
C LEU A 67 2.08 -3.63 -10.89
N ALA A 68 2.17 -4.77 -10.22
CA ALA A 68 3.43 -5.48 -9.99
C ALA A 68 3.27 -6.96 -10.34
N SER A 69 4.24 -7.51 -11.06
CA SER A 69 4.32 -8.94 -11.34
C SER A 69 5.05 -9.67 -10.21
N LYS A 70 4.54 -10.84 -9.82
CA LYS A 70 5.20 -11.73 -8.86
C LYS A 70 6.52 -12.27 -9.41
N SER A 71 6.57 -12.55 -10.70
CA SER A 71 7.75 -13.09 -11.39
C SER A 71 7.62 -12.93 -12.90
N GLY A 72 8.63 -12.37 -13.56
CA GLY A 72 8.65 -12.25 -15.02
C GLY A 72 7.48 -11.45 -15.60
N ALA A 73 7.17 -11.68 -16.87
CA ALA A 73 5.99 -11.09 -17.51
C ALA A 73 4.71 -11.68 -16.90
N ALA A 74 3.81 -10.83 -16.44
CA ALA A 74 2.51 -11.26 -15.93
C ALA A 74 1.66 -11.86 -17.05
N ALA A 75 0.89 -12.91 -16.74
CA ALA A 75 -0.15 -13.36 -17.64
C ALA A 75 -1.25 -12.29 -17.76
N SER A 76 -2.02 -12.31 -18.86
CA SER A 76 -3.21 -11.47 -18.97
C SER A 76 -4.27 -11.95 -17.97
N GLN A 77 -4.58 -11.12 -16.98
CA GLN A 77 -5.56 -11.41 -15.94
C GLN A 77 -6.16 -10.12 -15.37
N GLU A 78 -7.38 -10.21 -14.85
CA GLU A 78 -7.90 -9.16 -13.97
C GLU A 78 -7.10 -9.16 -12.65
N VAL A 79 -6.86 -7.96 -12.13
CA VAL A 79 -6.16 -7.77 -10.84
C VAL A 79 -7.12 -7.11 -9.86
N ILE A 80 -7.54 -7.88 -8.86
CA ILE A 80 -8.37 -7.41 -7.74
C ILE A 80 -7.53 -7.51 -6.47
N ALA A 81 -7.18 -6.37 -5.88
CA ALA A 81 -6.30 -6.29 -4.72
C ALA A 81 -6.98 -5.49 -3.58
N PRO A 82 -7.80 -6.14 -2.75
CA PRO A 82 -8.36 -5.48 -1.57
C PRO A 82 -7.26 -5.21 -0.56
N VAL A 83 -7.20 -3.96 -0.09
CA VAL A 83 -6.19 -3.48 0.87
C VAL A 83 -6.90 -2.74 1.99
N THR A 84 -6.50 -3.02 3.24
CA THR A 84 -7.03 -2.35 4.43
C THR A 84 -5.97 -1.41 5.00
N PHE A 85 -6.30 -0.12 5.08
CA PHE A 85 -5.51 0.86 5.83
C PHE A 85 -6.01 0.90 7.27
N GLN A 86 -5.20 0.44 8.21
CA GLN A 86 -5.50 0.53 9.64
C GLN A 86 -4.83 1.76 10.24
N VAL A 87 -5.63 2.74 10.67
CA VAL A 87 -5.17 3.89 11.45
C VAL A 87 -5.40 3.59 12.92
N VAL A 88 -4.36 3.70 13.74
CA VAL A 88 -4.42 3.50 15.19
C VAL A 88 -4.13 4.84 15.85
N TYR A 89 -5.15 5.44 16.46
CA TYR A 89 -5.03 6.64 17.28
C TYR A 89 -4.58 6.25 18.69
N LYS A 90 -3.85 7.13 19.38
CA LYS A 90 -3.46 6.93 20.78
C LYS A 90 -4.32 7.79 21.69
#